data_AF-C4Y937-F1
#
_entry.id   AF-C4Y937-F1
#
_cell.length_a   1.000
_cell.length_b   1.000
_cell.length_c   1.000
_cell.angle_alpha   90.00
_cell.angle_beta   90.00
_cell.angle_gamma   90.00
#
_symmetry.space_group_name_H-M   'P 1'
#
loop_
_entity.id
_entity.type
_entity.pdbx_description
1 polymer ?
#
loop_
_entity_poly.entity_id
_entity_poly.type
_entity_poly.pdbx_seq_one_letter_code
_entity_poly.pdbx_strand_id
1 'polypeptide(L)'
;MLDVTPIQSVLDIFSRLPLSWIPLNLTKKIMMDVLSSGPVPGHLGLIMDGNRRFAKKRGVDSKQGHTAGADSLTSVSGIRHIF
;
A
#
# COMPACT_ATOMS: atom_id res chain seq x y z
N MET A 1 -3.89 13.56 -18.52
CA MET A 1 -3.89 12.62 -17.38
C MET A 1 -4.93 11.58 -17.74
N LEU A 2 -4.53 10.34 -18.09
CA LEU A 2 -5.46 9.33 -18.57
C LEU A 2 -6.49 9.01 -17.47
N ASP A 3 -7.77 9.06 -17.81
CA ASP A 3 -8.85 8.77 -16.87
C ASP A 3 -8.93 7.25 -16.63
N VAL A 4 -8.39 6.82 -15.49
CA VAL A 4 -8.36 5.42 -15.06
C VAL A 4 -9.55 5.03 -14.19
N THR A 5 -10.47 5.96 -13.91
CA THR A 5 -11.67 5.71 -13.09
C THR A 5 -12.53 4.53 -13.58
N PRO A 6 -12.64 4.22 -14.89
CA PRO A 6 -13.40 3.05 -15.34
C PRO A 6 -12.74 1.74 -14.92
N ILE A 7 -11.40 1.68 -14.97
CA ILE A 7 -10.62 0.48 -14.60
C ILE A 7 -10.68 0.25 -13.10
N GLN A 8 -10.57 1.32 -12.30
CA GLN A 8 -10.74 1.23 -10.84
C GLN A 8 -12.10 0.66 -10.46
N SER A 9 -13.17 1.10 -11.13
CA SER A 9 -14.54 0.66 -10.83
C SER A 9 -14.75 -0.84 -11.08
N VAL A 10 -14.18 -1.37 -12.16
CA VAL A 10 -14.23 -2.81 -12.48
C VAL A 10 -13.44 -3.64 -11.46
N LEU A 11 -12.27 -3.14 -11.04
CA LEU A 11 -11.43 -3.81 -10.04
C LEU A 11 -12.11 -3.84 -8.65
N ASP A 12 -12.83 -2.78 -8.29
CA ASP A 12 -13.60 -2.69 -7.05
C ASP A 12 -14.79 -3.68 -7.03
N ILE A 13 -15.45 -3.86 -8.16
CA ILE A 13 -16.53 -4.87 -8.29
C ILE A 13 -15.95 -6.28 -8.15
N PHE A 14 -14.83 -6.54 -8.81
CA PHE A 14 -14.18 -7.86 -8.77
C PHE A 14 -13.68 -8.22 -7.37
N SER A 15 -13.04 -7.28 -6.66
CA SER A 15 -12.50 -7.49 -5.31
C SER A 15 -13.56 -7.71 -4.23
N ARG A 16 -14.82 -7.30 -4.49
CA ARG A 16 -15.96 -7.56 -3.60
C ARG A 16 -16.49 -8.99 -3.68
N LEU A 17 -16.12 -9.75 -4.72
CA LEU A 17 -16.49 -11.15 -4.83
C LEU A 17 -15.60 -11.98 -3.88
N PRO A 18 -16.17 -12.81 -2.98
CA PRO A 18 -15.41 -13.53 -1.94
C PRO A 18 -14.35 -14.48 -2.52
N LEU A 19 -14.54 -14.95 -3.76
CA LEU A 19 -13.59 -15.84 -4.42
C LEU A 19 -12.34 -15.13 -4.98
N SER A 20 -12.39 -13.81 -5.20
CA SER A 20 -11.27 -13.03 -5.77
C SER A 20 -10.04 -12.97 -4.85
N TRP A 21 -10.23 -13.19 -3.55
CA TRP A 21 -9.18 -13.18 -2.53
C TRP A 21 -8.27 -14.41 -2.62
N ILE A 22 -8.80 -15.54 -3.09
CA ILE A 22 -8.07 -16.81 -3.21
C ILE A 22 -6.87 -16.66 -4.17
N PRO A 23 -7.04 -16.26 -5.45
CA PRO A 23 -5.92 -16.10 -6.36
C PRO A 23 -4.95 -14.99 -5.93
N LEU A 24 -5.44 -13.90 -5.34
CA LEU A 24 -4.61 -12.79 -4.87
C LEU A 24 -3.66 -13.25 -3.74
N ASN A 25 -4.21 -13.95 -2.74
CA ASN A 25 -3.44 -14.45 -1.61
C ASN A 25 -2.44 -15.53 -2.03
N LEU A 26 -2.83 -16.41 -2.96
CA LEU A 26 -1.94 -17.42 -3.51
C LEU A 26 -0.76 -16.79 -4.26
N THR A 27 -1.04 -15.81 -5.14
CA THR A 27 0.00 -15.11 -5.90
C THR A 27 0.97 -14.38 -4.97
N LYS A 28 0.43 -13.69 -3.95
CA LYS A 28 1.24 -13.02 -2.93
C LYS A 28 2.14 -14.01 -2.19
N LYS A 29 1.60 -15.17 -1.80
CA LYS A 29 2.36 -16.22 -1.12
C LYS A 29 3.51 -16.74 -1.98
N ILE A 30 3.23 -17.11 -3.23
CA ILE A 30 4.25 -17.58 -4.17
C ILE A 30 5.34 -16.53 -4.38
N MET A 31 4.98 -15.25 -4.56
CA MET A 31 5.96 -14.16 -4.68
C MET A 31 6.83 -14.04 -3.44
N MET A 32 6.24 -14.11 -2.24
CA MET A 32 6.99 -14.03 -0.99
C MET A 32 7.93 -15.21 -0.81
N ASP A 33 7.50 -16.43 -1.15
CA ASP A 33 8.32 -17.64 -1.08
C ASP A 33 9.52 -17.54 -2.04
N VAL A 34 9.29 -17.05 -3.27
CA VAL A 34 10.36 -16.83 -4.25
C VAL A 34 11.34 -15.76 -3.76
N LEU A 35 10.86 -14.61 -3.26
CA LEU A 35 11.72 -13.54 -2.75
C LEU A 35 12.52 -13.96 -1.51
N SER A 36 11.93 -14.80 -0.66
CA SER A 36 12.56 -15.30 0.57
C SER A 36 13.52 -16.46 0.34
N SER A 37 13.62 -16.97 -0.90
CA SER A 37 14.62 -17.99 -1.26
C SER A 37 16.06 -17.43 -1.30
N GLY A 38 16.20 -16.10 -1.36
CA GLY A 38 17.47 -15.39 -1.26
C GLY A 38 17.71 -14.76 0.12
N PRO A 39 18.85 -14.07 0.32
CA PRO A 39 19.15 -13.38 1.57
C PRO A 39 18.15 -12.24 1.84
N VAL A 40 17.45 -12.31 2.98
CA VAL A 40 16.50 -11.30 3.43
C VAL A 40 17.24 -10.20 4.22
N PRO A 41 17.02 -8.90 3.93
CA PRO A 41 17.69 -7.82 4.64
C PRO A 41 17.27 -7.77 6.13
N GLY A 42 18.26 -7.70 7.03
CA GLY A 42 18.01 -7.63 8.48
C GLY A 42 17.62 -6.24 9.00
N HIS A 43 17.78 -5.19 8.19
CA HIS A 43 17.42 -3.81 8.54
C HIS A 43 16.94 -3.04 7.29
N LEU A 44 15.86 -2.28 7.45
CA LEU A 44 15.29 -1.45 6.40
C LEU A 44 15.08 -0.02 6.92
N GLY A 45 15.78 0.94 6.33
CA GLY A 45 15.53 2.37 6.57
C GLY A 45 14.50 2.92 5.58
N LEU A 46 13.46 3.57 6.09
CA LEU A 46 12.40 4.18 5.29
C LEU A 46 12.45 5.71 5.42
N ILE A 47 12.57 6.42 4.30
CA ILE A 47 12.49 7.89 4.23
C ILE A 47 11.12 8.27 3.69
N MET A 48 10.30 8.90 4.53
CA MET A 48 8.97 9.36 4.14
C MET A 48 9.01 10.75 3.49
N ASP A 49 9.37 10.83 2.21
CA ASP A 49 9.29 12.06 1.43
C ASP A 49 7.97 12.17 0.65
N GLY A 50 7.51 13.41 0.42
CA GLY A 50 6.41 13.70 -0.50
C GLY A 50 5.06 13.99 0.16
N ASN A 51 4.96 14.00 1.48
CA ASN A 51 3.70 14.30 2.20
C ASN A 51 3.05 15.63 1.77
N ARG A 52 3.86 16.67 1.54
CA ARG A 52 3.40 17.97 1.03
C ARG A 52 2.92 17.90 -0.43
N ARG A 53 3.60 17.13 -1.29
CA ARG A 53 3.19 16.93 -2.70
C ARG A 53 1.89 16.14 -2.76
N PHE A 54 1.75 15.13 -1.90
CA PHE A 54 0.51 14.36 -1.74
C PHE A 54 -0.65 15.27 -1.32
N ALA A 55 -0.44 16.12 -0.31
CA ALA A 55 -1.45 17.07 0.13
C ALA A 55 -1.92 18.01 -0.99
N LYS A 56 -0.96 18.61 -1.71
CA LYS A 56 -1.25 19.50 -2.85
C LYS A 56 -2.02 18.79 -3.97
N LYS A 57 -1.65 17.54 -4.32
CA LYS A 57 -2.33 16.76 -5.37
C LYS A 57 -3.77 16.40 -4.99
N ARG A 58 -4.04 16.21 -3.70
CA ARG A 58 -5.36 15.87 -3.16
C ARG A 58 -6.19 17.09 -2.77
N GLY A 59 -5.65 18.31 -2.88
CA GLY A 59 -6.33 19.53 -2.46
C GLY A 59 -6.57 19.62 -0.95
N VAL A 60 -5.77 18.90 -0.15
CA VAL A 60 -5.89 18.87 1.32
C VAL A 60 -4.79 19.70 1.97
N ASP A 61 -5.00 20.03 3.25
CA ASP A 61 -4.01 20.77 4.03
C ASP A 61 -2.70 19.99 4.23
N SER A 62 -1.59 20.73 4.36
CA SER A 62 -0.27 20.13 4.57
C SER A 62 -0.20 19.28 5.84
N LYS A 63 -0.93 19.65 6.90
CA LYS A 63 -1.02 18.86 8.14
C LYS A 63 -1.68 17.51 7.90
N GLN A 64 -2.75 17.46 7.10
CA GLN A 64 -3.41 16.20 6.72
C GLN A 64 -2.47 15.32 5.89
N GLY A 65 -1.63 15.91 5.04
CA GLY A 65 -0.57 15.17 4.34
C GLY A 65 0.46 14.53 5.28
N HIS A 66 0.80 15.18 6.39
CA HIS A 66 1.71 14.62 7.39
C HIS A 66 1.05 13.46 8.16
N THR A 67 -0.21 13.61 8.54
CA THR A 67 -0.99 12.53 9.16
C THR A 67 -1.08 11.31 8.25
N ALA A 68 -1.42 11.50 6.97
CA ALA A 68 -1.48 10.42 5.99
C ALA A 68 -0.12 9.72 5.79
N GLY A 69 0.98 10.47 5.84
CA GLY A 69 2.33 9.90 5.83
C GLY A 69 2.60 9.00 7.04
N ALA A 70 2.24 9.47 8.24
CA ALA A 70 2.37 8.69 9.48
C ALA A 70 1.51 7.41 9.47
N ASP A 71 0.27 7.50 8.99
CA ASP A 71 -0.61 6.34 8.84
C ASP A 71 -0.05 5.32 7.86
N SER A 72 0.56 5.79 6.76
CA SER A 72 1.22 4.93 5.78
C SER A 72 2.43 4.22 6.38
N LEU A 73 3.25 4.89 7.19
CA LEU A 73 4.37 4.26 7.88
C LEU A 73 3.90 3.16 8.83
N THR A 74 2.86 3.45 9.61
CA THR A 74 2.30 2.50 10.57
C THR A 74 1.76 1.25 9.86
N SER A 75 1.18 1.43 8.67
CA SER A 75 0.65 0.32 7.85
C SER A 75 1.77 -0.54 7.24
N VAL A 76 2.87 0.07 6.81
CA VAL A 76 3.99 -0.64 6.14
C VAL A 76 4.95 -1.29 7.14
N SER A 77 5.23 -0.62 8.25
CA SER A 77 6.16 -1.10 9.29
C SER A 77 5.59 -2.22 10.16
N GLY A 78 4.28 -2.51 10.05
CA GLY A 78 3.63 -3.55 10.86
C GLY A 78 3.49 -3.19 12.35
N ILE A 79 3.84 -1.97 12.76
CA ILE A 79 3.76 -1.49 14.15
C ILE A 79 2.33 -1.56 14.71
N ARG A 80 1.32 -1.61 13.85
CA ARG A 80 -0.10 -1.76 14.21
C ARG A 80 -0.44 -3.07 14.97
N HIS A 81 0.46 -4.04 15.00
CA HIS A 81 0.26 -5.30 15.75
C HIS A 81 1.00 -5.36 17.10
N ILE A 82 1.64 -4.27 17.54
CA ILE A 82 2.48 -4.23 18.76
C ILE A 82 1.83 -3.42 19.90
N PHE A 83 0.70 -2.75 19.66
CA PHE A 83 -0.09 -2.02 20.67
C PHE A 83 -1.58 -2.29 20.52
#